data_AF-A0A918KQJ5-F1
#
_entry.id   AF-A0A918KQJ5-F1
#
_cell.length_a   1.000
_cell.length_b   1.000
_cell.length_c   1.000
_cell.angle_alpha   90.00
_cell.angle_beta   90.00
_cell.angle_gamma   90.00
#
_symmetry.space_group_name_H-M   'P 1'
#
loop_
_entity.id
_entity.type
_entity.pdbx_description
1 polymer ?
#
loop_
_entity_poly.entity_id
_entity_poly.type
_entity_poly.pdbx_seq_one_letter_code
_entity_poly.pdbx_strand_id
1 'polypeptide(L)'
;MEEIYRLWLAAVPSPIPEDEARIYWNCKADPTPVLDAGLCHASYLYVGSWRDEHEPENLHASQGRCPANRLHSWLFYLGTIERYQAPLLDEELMAQLIELHRPRSSDLPADAIDLQRLEGFLRQHLGLYLLPEGPESETYG
;
A
#
# COMPACT_ATOMS: atom_id res chain seq x y z
N MET A 1 -16.69 4.05 17.68
CA MET A 1 -16.70 3.21 16.46
C MET A 1 -15.29 2.71 16.30
N GLU A 2 -15.08 1.40 16.12
CA GLU A 2 -13.76 0.90 15.74
C GLU A 2 -13.46 1.38 14.33
N GLU A 3 -12.26 1.95 14.13
CA GLU A 3 -11.83 2.40 12.82
C GLU A 3 -11.50 1.16 11.96
N ILE A 4 -11.94 1.19 10.69
CA ILE A 4 -11.63 0.13 9.73
C ILE A 4 -10.73 0.73 8.67
N TYR A 5 -9.47 0.35 8.70
CA TYR A 5 -8.49 0.67 7.68
C TYR A 5 -8.68 -0.24 6.48
N ARG A 6 -8.45 0.28 5.28
CA ARG A 6 -8.54 -0.47 4.03
C ARG A 6 -7.29 -0.21 3.21
N LEU A 7 -6.81 -1.24 2.52
CA LEU A 7 -5.71 -1.11 1.57
C LEU A 7 -6.22 -1.32 0.15
N TRP A 8 -5.94 -0.33 -0.68
CA TRP A 8 -5.95 -0.40 -2.12
C TRP A 8 -4.51 -0.25 -2.63
N LEU A 9 -4.15 -1.00 -3.66
CA LEU A 9 -2.91 -0.77 -4.40
C LEU A 9 -3.22 0.01 -5.65
N ALA A 10 -2.59 1.17 -5.80
CA ALA A 10 -2.62 1.96 -7.02
C ALA A 10 -1.36 1.68 -7.85
N ALA A 11 -1.54 1.17 -9.06
CA ALA A 11 -0.47 1.01 -10.04
C ALA A 11 -0.45 2.24 -10.97
N VAL A 12 0.50 3.15 -10.71
CA VAL A 12 0.63 4.46 -11.35
C VAL A 12 1.58 4.36 -12.54
N PRO A 13 1.14 4.78 -13.76
CA PRO A 13 1.91 4.57 -14.99
C PRO A 13 3.10 5.53 -15.17
N SER A 14 3.14 6.61 -14.39
CA SER A 14 4.14 7.67 -14.52
C SER A 14 5.03 7.75 -13.29
N PRO A 15 6.32 8.11 -13.44
CA PRO A 15 7.20 8.41 -12.32
C PRO A 15 6.61 9.54 -11.47
N ILE A 16 6.67 9.35 -10.14
CA ILE A 16 6.27 10.37 -9.18
C ILE A 16 7.54 11.15 -8.78
N PRO A 17 7.56 12.48 -8.94
CA PRO A 17 8.66 13.32 -8.47
C PRO A 17 8.97 13.09 -6.98
N GLU A 18 10.24 13.17 -6.59
CA GLU A 18 10.67 12.90 -5.22
C GLU A 18 10.00 13.86 -4.21
N ASP A 19 9.85 15.14 -4.57
CA ASP A 19 9.17 16.14 -3.74
C ASP A 19 7.70 15.80 -3.51
N GLU A 20 6.97 15.39 -4.54
CA GLU A 20 5.58 14.93 -4.40
C GLU A 20 5.46 13.60 -3.65
N ALA A 21 6.39 12.66 -3.85
CA ALA A 21 6.45 11.43 -3.05
C ALA A 21 6.70 11.75 -1.56
N ARG A 22 7.60 12.68 -1.26
CA ARG A 22 7.85 13.15 0.11
C ARG A 22 6.61 13.78 0.74
N ILE A 23 5.86 14.56 -0.03
CA ILE A 23 4.59 15.15 0.41
C ILE A 23 3.58 14.04 0.70
N TYR A 24 3.37 13.11 -0.23
CA TYR A 24 2.46 11.98 -0.07
C TYR A 24 2.72 11.19 1.23
N TRP A 25 3.98 10.91 1.52
CA TRP A 25 4.35 10.12 2.71
C TRP A 25 4.33 10.91 4.03
N ASN A 26 4.53 12.23 4.03
CA ASN A 26 4.72 13.03 5.26
C ASN A 26 3.67 14.11 5.51
N CYS A 27 3.07 14.70 4.48
CA CYS A 27 2.25 15.90 4.55
C CYS A 27 1.11 15.87 3.53
N LYS A 28 0.06 15.08 3.77
CA LYS A 28 -1.09 14.92 2.85
C LYS A 28 -1.91 16.21 2.59
N ALA A 29 -1.55 17.33 3.20
CA ALA A 29 -2.23 18.62 3.03
C ALA A 29 -1.67 19.45 1.87
N ASP A 30 -0.46 19.16 1.40
CA ASP A 30 0.17 19.89 0.30
C ASP A 30 -0.20 19.25 -1.05
N PRO A 31 -0.39 20.05 -2.11
CA PRO A 31 -0.82 19.55 -3.41
C PRO A 31 0.28 18.73 -4.09
N THR A 32 -0.12 17.62 -4.74
CA THR A 32 0.77 16.74 -5.50
C THR A 32 0.25 16.56 -6.92
N PRO A 33 0.30 17.60 -7.78
CA PRO A 33 -0.43 17.60 -9.05
C PRO A 33 0.00 16.49 -10.02
N VAL A 34 1.27 16.07 -10.02
CA VAL A 34 1.73 14.97 -10.88
C VAL A 34 1.22 13.63 -10.33
N LEU A 35 1.29 13.43 -9.02
CA LEU A 35 0.75 12.25 -8.36
C LEU A 35 -0.77 12.17 -8.51
N ASP A 36 -1.50 13.25 -8.26
CA ASP A 36 -2.96 13.33 -8.34
C ASP A 36 -3.43 12.96 -9.74
N ALA A 37 -2.76 13.48 -10.77
CA ALA A 37 -3.01 13.11 -12.17
C ALA A 37 -2.66 11.64 -12.43
N GLY A 38 -1.56 11.14 -11.87
CA GLY A 38 -1.17 9.73 -11.94
C GLY A 38 -2.20 8.79 -11.33
N LEU A 39 -2.73 9.14 -10.16
CA LEU A 39 -3.76 8.39 -9.43
C LEU A 39 -5.10 8.39 -10.19
N CYS A 40 -5.46 9.48 -10.87
CA CYS A 40 -6.63 9.52 -11.77
C CYS A 40 -6.59 8.46 -12.89
N HIS A 41 -5.39 8.05 -13.29
CA HIS A 41 -5.16 7.08 -14.38
C HIS A 41 -4.63 5.73 -13.89
N ALA A 42 -4.49 5.55 -12.57
CA ALA A 42 -3.96 4.34 -11.99
C ALA A 42 -4.98 3.19 -12.08
N SER A 43 -4.45 1.97 -12.13
CA SER A 43 -5.26 0.77 -11.90
C SER A 43 -5.26 0.43 -10.42
N TYR A 44 -6.43 0.09 -9.88
CA TYR A 44 -6.62 -0.14 -8.46
C TYR A 44 -6.98 -1.59 -8.15
N LEU A 45 -6.40 -2.11 -7.07
CA LEU A 45 -6.79 -3.40 -6.48
C LEU A 45 -7.07 -3.24 -4.99
N TYR A 46 -8.28 -3.58 -4.56
CA TYR A 46 -8.55 -3.75 -3.14
C TYR A 46 -7.86 -5.00 -2.61
N VAL A 47 -7.05 -4.84 -1.58
CA VAL A 47 -6.25 -5.92 -0.98
C VAL A 47 -6.88 -6.47 0.28
N GLY A 48 -7.54 -5.62 1.07
CA GLY A 48 -8.16 -6.05 2.32
C GLY A 48 -8.38 -4.90 3.30
N SER A 49 -8.80 -5.26 4.50
CA SER A 49 -9.06 -4.31 5.58
C SER A 49 -8.63 -4.84 6.94
N TRP A 50 -8.38 -3.93 7.88
CA TRP A 50 -7.98 -4.26 9.24
C TRP A 50 -8.48 -3.22 10.24
N ARG A 51 -8.24 -3.47 11.52
CA ARG A 51 -8.61 -2.62 12.67
C ARG A 51 -7.39 -2.35 13.53
N ASP A 52 -7.50 -1.43 14.47
CA ASP A 52 -6.44 -1.03 15.41
C ASP A 52 -5.68 -2.21 16.05
N GLU A 53 -6.39 -3.29 16.42
CA GLU A 53 -5.77 -4.49 17.03
C GLU A 53 -4.75 -5.21 16.12
N HIS A 54 -4.82 -4.94 14.82
CA HIS A 54 -3.92 -5.48 13.81
C HIS A 54 -2.68 -4.62 13.61
N GLU A 55 -2.67 -3.40 14.14
CA GLU A 55 -1.51 -2.51 14.08
C GLU A 55 -0.37 -3.06 14.93
N PRO A 56 0.87 -3.04 14.41
CA PRO A 56 2.01 -3.45 15.19
C PRO A 56 2.36 -2.38 16.23
N GLU A 57 2.86 -2.81 17.40
CA GLU A 57 3.32 -1.90 18.47
C GLU A 57 4.47 -0.99 18.00
N ASN A 58 5.23 -1.43 17.01
CA ASN A 58 6.23 -0.62 16.31
C ASN A 58 5.98 -0.74 14.80
N LEU A 59 5.94 0.39 14.09
CA LEU A 59 5.90 0.48 12.63
C LEU A 59 7.24 0.00 12.02
N HIS A 60 7.60 -1.25 12.27
CA HIS A 60 8.71 -1.93 11.63
C HIS A 60 8.19 -2.78 10.48
N ALA A 61 9.02 -2.89 9.45
CA ALA A 61 8.75 -3.68 8.26
C ALA A 61 8.12 -5.05 8.58
N SER A 62 7.00 -5.34 7.91
CA SER A 62 6.35 -6.66 7.91
C SER A 62 5.73 -7.15 9.23
N GLN A 63 5.49 -6.27 10.20
CA GLN A 63 4.92 -6.62 11.52
C GLN A 63 3.38 -6.59 11.60
N GLY A 64 2.69 -6.15 10.54
CA GLY A 64 1.23 -6.15 10.51
C GLY A 64 0.64 -7.54 10.80
N ARG A 65 -0.37 -7.59 11.67
CA ARG A 65 -1.00 -8.85 12.15
C ARG A 65 -2.09 -9.38 11.22
N CYS A 66 -2.11 -8.90 9.98
CA CYS A 66 -2.89 -9.47 8.89
C CYS A 66 -2.21 -9.15 7.55
N PRO A 67 -2.58 -9.84 6.46
CA PRO A 67 -1.94 -9.66 5.15
C PRO A 67 -1.98 -8.21 4.64
N ALA A 68 -3.15 -7.54 4.71
CA ALA A 68 -3.30 -6.18 4.21
C ALA A 68 -2.42 -5.16 4.97
N ASN A 69 -2.45 -5.17 6.31
CA ASN A 69 -1.60 -4.27 7.09
C ASN A 69 -0.11 -4.57 6.86
N ARG A 70 0.26 -5.84 6.69
CA ARG A 70 1.65 -6.21 6.44
C ARG A 70 2.19 -5.61 5.14
N LEU A 71 1.38 -5.65 4.07
CA LEU A 71 1.72 -5.01 2.79
C LEU A 71 1.76 -3.49 2.91
N HIS A 72 0.77 -2.88 3.56
CA HIS A 72 0.74 -1.44 3.82
C HIS A 72 2.02 -0.98 4.55
N SER A 73 2.35 -1.64 5.66
CA SER A 73 3.54 -1.35 6.47
C SER A 73 4.84 -1.51 5.68
N TRP A 74 4.93 -2.51 4.81
CA TRP A 74 6.12 -2.73 3.98
C TRP A 74 6.28 -1.66 2.90
N LEU A 75 5.20 -1.32 2.20
CA LEU A 75 5.22 -0.27 1.18
C LEU A 75 5.52 1.11 1.79
N PHE A 76 4.96 1.40 2.96
CA PHE A 76 5.29 2.62 3.71
C PHE A 76 6.76 2.66 4.08
N TYR A 77 7.34 1.55 4.56
CA TYR A 77 8.77 1.45 4.88
C TYR A 77 9.66 1.73 3.66
N LEU A 78 9.39 1.07 2.52
CA LEU A 78 10.12 1.30 1.27
C LEU A 78 9.98 2.75 0.79
N GLY A 79 8.77 3.28 0.91
CA GLY A 79 8.42 4.63 0.47
C GLY A 79 9.04 5.74 1.29
N THR A 80 9.34 5.52 2.58
CA THR A 80 9.83 6.55 3.50
C THR A 80 11.29 6.39 3.89
N ILE A 81 11.69 5.20 4.36
CA ILE A 81 12.98 5.02 5.04
C ILE A 81 14.12 4.82 4.04
N GLU A 82 13.86 4.16 2.92
CA GLU A 82 14.93 3.88 1.95
C GLU A 82 15.25 5.08 1.07
N ARG A 83 14.23 5.67 0.42
CA ARG A 83 14.47 6.59 -0.71
C ARG A 83 13.50 7.78 -0.84
N TYR A 84 12.45 7.88 -0.02
CA TYR A 84 11.37 8.85 -0.23
C TYR A 84 10.82 8.86 -1.67
N GLN A 85 10.34 7.71 -2.14
CA GLN A 85 9.84 7.54 -3.51
C GLN A 85 8.65 6.58 -3.56
N ALA A 86 7.86 6.60 -4.64
CA ALA A 86 6.99 5.48 -4.93
C ALA A 86 7.84 4.29 -5.41
N PRO A 87 7.70 3.08 -4.83
CA PRO A 87 8.47 1.93 -5.26
C PRO A 87 8.05 1.49 -6.68
N LEU A 88 9.04 1.21 -7.52
CA LEU A 88 8.83 0.60 -8.83
C LEU A 88 8.50 -0.88 -8.64
N LEU A 89 7.41 -1.34 -9.25
CA LEU A 89 7.01 -2.75 -9.21
C LEU A 89 7.85 -3.57 -10.19
N ASP A 90 8.95 -4.12 -9.70
CA ASP A 90 9.75 -5.12 -10.39
C ASP A 90 9.44 -6.55 -9.91
N GLU A 91 10.12 -7.55 -10.49
CA GLU A 91 9.92 -8.96 -10.14
C GLU A 91 10.29 -9.26 -8.69
N GLU A 92 11.28 -8.54 -8.14
CA GLU A 92 11.74 -8.72 -6.76
C GLU A 92 10.68 -8.19 -5.79
N LEU A 93 10.20 -6.96 -5.99
CA LEU A 93 9.14 -6.38 -5.17
C LEU A 93 7.86 -7.20 -5.29
N MET A 94 7.49 -7.66 -6.49
CA MET A 94 6.34 -8.55 -6.67
C MET A 94 6.48 -9.82 -5.82
N ALA A 95 7.63 -10.49 -5.86
CA ALA A 95 7.86 -11.70 -5.07
C ALA A 95 7.79 -11.44 -3.57
N GLN A 96 8.34 -10.31 -3.10
CA GLN A 96 8.25 -9.88 -1.71
C GLN A 96 6.79 -9.64 -1.29
N LEU A 97 6.00 -8.92 -2.08
CA LEU A 97 4.59 -8.65 -1.78
C LEU A 97 3.75 -9.94 -1.75
N ILE A 98 4.00 -10.89 -2.67
CA ILE A 98 3.33 -12.19 -2.66
C ILE A 98 3.63 -12.96 -1.37
N GLU A 99 4.88 -12.98 -0.93
CA GLU A 99 5.27 -13.66 0.31
C GLU A 99 4.67 -12.97 1.53
N LEU A 100 4.65 -11.64 1.56
CA LEU A 100 4.04 -10.86 2.64
C LEU A 100 2.52 -11.05 2.71
N HIS A 101 1.85 -11.31 1.59
CA HIS A 101 0.40 -11.56 1.59
C HIS A 101 0.01 -12.95 2.11
N ARG A 102 0.96 -13.90 2.18
CA ARG A 102 0.64 -15.26 2.66
C ARG A 102 0.17 -15.22 4.13
N PRO A 103 -0.93 -15.91 4.46
CA PRO A 103 -1.39 -16.02 5.85
C PRO A 103 -0.32 -16.64 6.75
N ARG A 104 -0.20 -16.10 7.97
CA ARG A 104 0.64 -16.64 9.04
C ARG A 104 -0.25 -17.18 10.15
N SER A 105 0.26 -18.14 10.92
CA SER A 105 -0.47 -18.72 12.06
C SER A 105 -0.77 -17.71 13.18
N SER A 106 -0.03 -16.60 13.22
CA SER A 106 -0.19 -15.50 14.18
C SER A 106 -1.12 -14.39 13.68
N ASP A 107 -1.67 -14.50 12.48
CA ASP A 107 -2.54 -13.46 11.93
C ASP A 107 -3.89 -13.45 12.66
N LEU A 108 -4.35 -12.23 12.94
CA LEU A 108 -5.71 -12.00 13.41
C LEU A 108 -6.69 -12.08 12.22
N PRO A 109 -7.95 -12.51 12.45
CA PRO A 109 -8.94 -12.57 11.40
C PRO A 109 -9.21 -11.20 10.77
N ALA A 110 -8.96 -11.08 9.48
CA ALA A 110 -9.16 -9.86 8.70
C ALA A 110 -9.58 -10.19 7.27
N ASP A 111 -10.23 -9.23 6.61
CA ASP A 111 -10.59 -9.36 5.20
C ASP A 111 -9.34 -9.21 4.32
N ALA A 112 -9.19 -10.10 3.34
CA ALA A 112 -8.06 -10.14 2.44
C ALA A 112 -8.48 -10.73 1.09
N ILE A 113 -7.99 -10.14 0.01
CA ILE A 113 -8.13 -10.70 -1.32
C ILE A 113 -7.39 -12.05 -1.42
N ASP A 114 -7.83 -12.95 -2.30
CA ASP A 114 -7.09 -14.17 -2.58
C ASP A 114 -5.73 -13.87 -3.24
N LEU A 115 -4.77 -14.77 -2.98
CA LEU A 115 -3.39 -14.62 -3.45
C LEU A 115 -3.28 -14.60 -4.98
N GLN A 116 -4.14 -15.35 -5.68
CA GLN A 116 -4.09 -15.47 -7.13
C GLN A 116 -4.49 -14.15 -7.81
N ARG A 117 -5.51 -13.46 -7.28
CA ARG A 117 -5.91 -12.14 -7.78
C ARG A 117 -4.84 -11.08 -7.51
N LEU A 118 -4.21 -11.10 -6.33
CA LEU A 118 -3.09 -10.20 -6.04
C LEU A 118 -1.93 -10.45 -7.02
N GLU A 119 -1.50 -11.70 -7.18
CA GLU A 119 -0.41 -12.06 -8.09
C GLU A 119 -0.73 -11.67 -9.55
N GLY A 120 -1.97 -11.90 -10.00
CA GLY A 120 -2.42 -11.51 -11.33
C GLY A 120 -2.33 -10.00 -11.56
N PHE A 121 -2.77 -9.20 -10.59
CA PHE A 121 -2.67 -7.74 -10.65
C PHE A 121 -1.21 -7.29 -10.67
N LEU A 122 -0.37 -7.79 -9.76
CA LEU A 122 1.04 -7.38 -9.70
C LEU A 122 1.78 -7.71 -11.00
N ARG A 123 1.59 -8.93 -11.52
CA ARG A 123 2.20 -9.36 -12.78
C ARG A 123 1.76 -8.51 -13.97
N GLN A 124 0.48 -8.14 -14.03
CA GLN A 124 -0.05 -7.31 -15.12
C GLN A 124 0.55 -5.89 -15.13
N HIS A 125 0.98 -5.37 -13.97
CA HIS A 125 1.43 -3.99 -13.80
C HIS A 125 2.93 -3.88 -13.46
N LEU A 126 3.72 -4.91 -13.79
CA LEU A 126 5.18 -4.82 -13.71
C LEU A 126 5.70 -3.60 -14.48
N GLY A 127 6.67 -2.90 -13.90
CA GLY A 127 7.23 -1.65 -14.42
C GLY A 127 6.44 -0.39 -14.09
N LEU A 128 5.32 -0.49 -13.38
CA LEU A 128 4.58 0.67 -12.87
C LEU A 128 4.98 1.00 -11.42
N TYR A 129 4.65 2.19 -10.95
CA TYR A 129 4.88 2.61 -9.57
C TYR A 129 3.72 2.15 -8.70
N LEU A 130 4.01 1.62 -7.51
CA LEU A 130 3.00 1.05 -6.63
C LEU A 130 2.82 1.91 -5.38
N LEU A 131 1.60 2.38 -5.14
CA LEU A 131 1.26 3.15 -3.94
C LEU A 131 0.16 2.46 -3.10
N PRO A 132 0.29 2.47 -1.76
CA PRO A 132 -0.76 2.01 -0.88
C PRO A 132 -1.78 3.12 -0.62
N GLU A 133 -2.94 3.03 -1.25
CA GLU A 133 -4.06 3.94 -1.02
C GLU A 133 -4.96 3.40 0.09
N GLY A 134 -5.21 4.22 1.10
CA GLY A 134 -6.37 4.05 1.98
C GLY A 134 -7.54 4.83 1.39
N PRO A 135 -8.80 4.51 1.74
CA PRO A 135 -9.81 5.56 1.70
C PRO A 135 -9.20 6.73 2.47
N GLU A 136 -9.17 7.90 1.83
CA GLU A 136 -9.19 9.15 2.59
C GLU A 136 -10.14 8.90 3.75
N SER A 137 -9.70 9.21 4.97
CA SER A 137 -10.64 9.26 6.08
C SER A 137 -11.72 10.23 5.61
N GLU A 138 -12.84 9.70 5.09
CA GLU A 138 -14.05 10.46 4.90
C GLU A 138 -14.40 10.87 6.32
N THR A 139 -13.86 12.01 6.74
CA THR A 139 -14.47 12.81 7.78
C THR A 139 -15.87 13.13 7.25
N TYR A 140 -16.80 12.23 7.56
CA TYR A 140 -18.22 12.49 7.44
C TYR A 140 -18.52 13.70 8.32
N GLY A 141 -18.73 14.86 7.69
CA GLY A 141 -19.38 16.04 8.29
C GLY A 141 -18.44 17.11 8.79
#